data_AF-A0A067HB32-F1
#
_entry.id   AF-A0A067HB32-F1
#
_cell.length_a   1.000
_cell.length_b   1.000
_cell.length_c   1.000
_cell.angle_alpha   90.00
_cell.angle_beta   90.00
_cell.angle_gamma   90.00
#
_symmetry.space_group_name_H-M   'P 1'
#
loop_
_entity.id
_entity.type
_entity.pdbx_description
1 polymer ?
#
loop_
_entity_poly.entity_id
_entity_poly.type
_entity_poly.pdbx_seq_one_letter_code
_entity_poly.pdbx_strand_id
1 'polypeptide(L)'
;LNIHFNKVNTELLCCLACLCPKDSFAAFNKKKLLRLAQLYPRDFSPVDLMALDIQLDVYIMDMQSSVEFSGLNGISNLAQKMVKTNKHKMFSLVNLSVTLSLLLPIATATVEKVFSTINYVKNRQRN
;
A
#
# COMPACT_ATOMS: atom_id res chain seq x y z
N LEU A 1 6.20 23.10 -6.61
CA LEU A 1 6.73 21.85 -6.02
C LEU A 1 5.68 21.10 -5.17
N ASN A 2 4.96 21.77 -4.26
CA ASN A 2 3.98 21.11 -3.37
C ASN A 2 2.73 20.50 -4.06
N ILE A 3 2.25 21.04 -5.18
CA ILE A 3 1.01 20.58 -5.82
C ILE A 3 1.18 19.18 -6.43
N HIS A 4 2.32 18.91 -7.07
CA HIS A 4 2.62 17.60 -7.65
C HIS A 4 2.85 16.54 -6.58
N PHE A 5 3.57 16.89 -5.50
CA PHE A 5 3.81 16.02 -4.35
C PHE A 5 2.49 15.61 -3.66
N ASN A 6 1.58 16.57 -3.44
CA ASN A 6 0.26 16.27 -2.85
C ASN A 6 -0.59 15.36 -3.75
N LYS A 7 -0.54 15.53 -5.08
CA LYS A 7 -1.31 14.69 -6.01
C LYS A 7 -0.84 13.24 -5.97
N VAL A 8 0.48 13.01 -5.99
CA VAL A 8 1.07 11.67 -5.92
C VAL A 8 0.77 11.01 -4.57
N ASN A 9 0.88 11.74 -3.46
CA ASN A 9 0.54 11.22 -2.13
C ASN A 9 -0.95 10.85 -2.02
N THR A 10 -1.85 11.65 -2.60
CA THR A 10 -3.28 11.36 -2.60
C THR A 10 -3.61 10.14 -3.45
N GLU A 11 -3.05 10.05 -4.67
CA GLU A 11 -3.21 8.88 -5.55
C GLU A 11 -2.73 7.62 -4.86
N LEU A 12 -1.58 7.70 -4.20
CA LEU A 12 -0.98 6.59 -3.49
C LEU A 12 -1.84 6.15 -2.30
N LEU A 13 -2.28 7.07 -1.42
CA LEU A 13 -3.22 6.75 -0.32
C LEU A 13 -4.51 6.09 -0.84
N CYS A 14 -5.05 6.57 -1.95
CA CYS A 14 -6.22 5.96 -2.59
C CYS A 14 -5.96 4.53 -3.08
N CYS A 15 -4.76 4.23 -3.58
CA CYS A 15 -4.39 2.87 -3.97
C CYS A 15 -4.13 1.97 -2.75
N LEU A 16 -3.53 2.49 -1.68
CA LEU A 16 -3.31 1.76 -0.43
C LEU A 16 -4.62 1.28 0.20
N ALA A 17 -5.66 2.13 0.16
CA ALA A 17 -6.98 1.79 0.65
C ALA A 17 -7.58 0.55 -0.05
N CYS A 18 -7.15 0.23 -1.27
CA CYS A 18 -7.63 -0.93 -2.03
C CYS A 18 -7.13 -2.27 -1.50
N LEU A 19 -6.17 -2.29 -0.57
CA LEU A 19 -5.75 -3.50 0.14
C LEU A 19 -6.51 -3.69 1.47
N CYS A 20 -7.43 -2.80 1.82
CA CYS A 20 -8.17 -2.91 3.07
C CYS A 20 -9.09 -4.14 3.04
N PRO A 21 -8.97 -5.07 4.01
CA PRO A 21 -9.83 -6.25 4.06
C PRO A 21 -11.25 -5.99 4.58
N LYS A 22 -11.52 -4.76 5.05
CA LYS A 22 -12.79 -4.37 5.63
C LYS A 22 -13.95 -4.62 4.65
N ASP A 23 -15.10 -5.01 5.19
CA ASP A 23 -16.34 -5.25 4.45
C ASP A 23 -16.14 -6.25 3.30
N SER A 24 -15.40 -7.34 3.56
CA SER A 24 -15.05 -8.35 2.56
C SER A 24 -14.28 -7.77 1.36
N PHE A 25 -13.26 -6.96 1.65
CA PHE A 25 -12.44 -6.31 0.64
C PHE A 25 -13.24 -5.40 -0.31
N ALA A 26 -14.30 -4.74 0.18
CA ALA A 26 -15.17 -3.89 -0.66
C ALA A 26 -14.42 -2.76 -1.39
N ALA A 27 -13.31 -2.28 -0.83
CA ALA A 27 -12.48 -1.24 -1.43
C ALA A 27 -11.51 -1.76 -2.52
N PHE A 28 -11.46 -3.09 -2.74
CA PHE A 28 -10.53 -3.70 -3.68
C PHE A 28 -10.71 -3.15 -5.08
N ASN A 29 -9.60 -2.75 -5.70
CA ASN A 29 -9.58 -2.24 -7.05
C ASN A 29 -8.27 -2.62 -7.72
N LYS A 30 -8.33 -3.64 -8.58
CA LYS A 30 -7.19 -4.17 -9.30
C LYS A 30 -6.39 -3.11 -10.06
N LYS A 31 -7.09 -2.22 -10.79
CA LYS A 31 -6.44 -1.16 -11.59
C LYS A 31 -5.64 -0.19 -10.72
N LYS A 32 -6.18 0.20 -9.56
CA LYS A 32 -5.47 1.06 -8.60
C LYS A 32 -4.26 0.36 -7.98
N LEU A 33 -4.34 -0.94 -7.71
CA LEU A 33 -3.21 -1.71 -7.18
C LEU A 33 -2.10 -1.90 -8.21
N LEU A 34 -2.45 -2.12 -9.49
CA LEU A 34 -1.46 -2.10 -10.57
C LEU A 34 -0.82 -0.71 -10.71
N ARG A 35 -1.62 0.35 -10.56
CA ARG A 35 -1.11 1.72 -10.57
C ARG A 35 -0.14 1.97 -9.42
N LEU A 36 -0.42 1.45 -8.23
CA LEU A 36 0.51 1.50 -7.09
C LEU A 36 1.84 0.83 -7.47
N ALA A 37 1.81 -0.39 -7.99
CA ALA A 37 3.03 -1.12 -8.38
C ALA A 37 3.85 -0.36 -9.44
N GLN A 38 3.19 0.32 -10.40
CA GLN A 38 3.87 1.17 -11.39
C GLN A 38 4.62 2.36 -10.78
N LEU A 39 4.24 2.82 -9.58
CA LEU A 39 4.96 3.88 -8.85
C LEU A 39 6.27 3.37 -8.23
N TYR A 40 6.49 2.05 -8.21
CA TYR A 40 7.66 1.38 -7.65
C TYR A 40 8.43 0.57 -8.73
N PRO A 41 8.99 1.23 -9.76
CA PRO A 41 9.68 0.55 -10.87
C PRO A 41 10.97 -0.17 -10.46
N ARG A 42 11.48 0.07 -9.23
CA ARG A 42 12.61 -0.68 -8.66
C ARG A 42 12.18 -2.01 -8.04
N ASP A 43 10.94 -2.08 -7.56
CA ASP A 43 10.40 -3.26 -6.86
C ASP A 43 9.53 -4.12 -7.79
N PHE A 44 8.97 -3.53 -8.87
CA PHE A 44 8.17 -4.23 -9.87
C PHE A 44 8.74 -4.03 -11.27
N SER A 45 9.17 -5.11 -11.91
CA SER A 45 9.48 -5.13 -13.34
C SER A 45 8.20 -5.15 -14.19
N PRO A 46 8.28 -4.88 -15.50
CA PRO A 46 7.13 -5.04 -16.41
C PRO A 46 6.54 -6.45 -16.39
N VAL A 47 7.38 -7.48 -16.19
CA VAL A 47 6.93 -8.87 -16.06
C VAL A 47 6.18 -9.08 -14.75
N ASP A 48 6.66 -8.49 -13.65
CA ASP A 48 5.97 -8.54 -12.36
C ASP A 48 4.62 -7.83 -12.42
N LEU A 49 4.49 -6.75 -13.19
CA LEU A 49 3.18 -6.08 -13.36
C LEU A 49 2.15 -6.98 -14.05
N MET A 50 2.57 -7.76 -15.06
CA MET A 50 1.70 -8.74 -15.72
C MET A 50 1.36 -9.89 -14.77
N ALA A 51 2.34 -10.39 -14.02
CA ALA A 51 2.13 -11.44 -13.03
C ALA A 51 1.22 -10.98 -11.87
N LEU A 52 1.39 -9.74 -11.42
CA LEU A 52 0.58 -9.12 -10.37
C LEU A 52 -0.88 -8.97 -10.82
N ASP A 53 -1.15 -8.62 -12.08
CA ASP A 53 -2.52 -8.53 -12.61
C ASP A 53 -3.26 -9.86 -12.47
N ILE A 54 -2.61 -10.95 -12.89
CA ILE A 54 -3.16 -12.32 -12.76
C ILE A 54 -3.28 -12.72 -11.29
N GLN A 55 -2.25 -12.46 -10.50
CA GLN A 55 -2.20 -12.84 -9.10
C GLN A 55 -3.28 -12.12 -8.28
N LEU A 56 -3.62 -10.87 -8.61
CA LEU A 56 -4.66 -10.09 -7.95
C LEU A 56 -6.06 -10.68 -8.15
N ASP A 57 -6.36 -11.23 -9.32
CA ASP A 57 -7.64 -11.90 -9.58
C ASP A 57 -7.79 -13.17 -8.72
N VAL A 58 -6.74 -13.98 -8.64
CA VAL A 58 -6.75 -15.19 -7.80
C VAL A 58 -6.77 -14.84 -6.32
N TYR A 59 -6.00 -13.82 -5.93
CA TYR A 59 -5.93 -13.33 -4.55
C TYR A 59 -7.31 -12.92 -4.02
N ILE A 60 -8.04 -12.07 -4.74
CA ILE A 60 -9.31 -11.55 -4.22
C ILE A 60 -10.35 -12.67 -4.03
N MET A 61 -10.42 -13.62 -4.98
CA MET A 61 -11.31 -14.78 -4.87
C MET A 61 -10.97 -15.66 -3.66
N ASP A 62 -9.69 -15.94 -3.45
CA ASP A 62 -9.22 -16.75 -2.32
C ASP A 62 -9.45 -16.06 -0.97
N MET A 63 -9.19 -14.74 -0.88
CA MET A 63 -9.39 -14.00 0.36
C MET A 63 -10.88 -13.88 0.72
N GLN A 64 -11.76 -13.61 -0.25
CA GLN A 64 -13.19 -13.45 0.00
C GLN A 64 -13.90 -14.77 0.32
N SER A 65 -13.40 -15.90 -0.18
CA SER A 65 -13.96 -17.23 0.12
C SER A 65 -13.45 -17.82 1.43
N SER A 66 -12.39 -17.27 2.01
CA SER A 66 -11.76 -17.81 3.21
C SER A 66 -12.30 -17.19 4.50
N VAL A 67 -12.89 -18.03 5.37
CA VAL A 67 -13.31 -17.62 6.72
C VAL A 67 -12.17 -17.03 7.55
N GLU A 68 -10.92 -17.45 7.31
CA GLU A 68 -9.73 -16.94 7.99
C GLU A 68 -9.48 -15.45 7.76
N PHE A 69 -9.95 -14.93 6.63
CA PHE A 69 -9.80 -13.53 6.24
C PHE A 69 -11.09 -12.72 6.45
N SER A 70 -12.16 -13.36 6.91
CA SER A 70 -13.41 -12.68 7.24
C SER A 70 -13.26 -11.76 8.46
N GLY A 71 -13.92 -10.60 8.41
CA GLY A 71 -13.96 -9.65 9.53
C GLY A 71 -12.62 -8.96 9.86
N LEU A 72 -11.57 -9.15 9.07
CA LEU A 72 -10.31 -8.43 9.26
C LEU A 72 -10.53 -6.92 9.06
N ASN A 73 -9.91 -6.13 9.93
CA ASN A 73 -9.99 -4.67 9.84
C ASN A 73 -8.59 -4.08 9.67
N GLY A 74 -8.34 -3.52 8.49
CA GLY A 74 -7.08 -2.83 8.20
C GLY A 74 -5.93 -3.74 7.77
N ILE A 75 -4.93 -3.08 7.19
CA ILE A 75 -3.84 -3.72 6.44
C ILE A 75 -2.82 -4.45 7.34
N SER A 76 -2.62 -4.00 8.57
CA SER A 76 -1.72 -4.68 9.51
C SER A 76 -2.25 -6.06 9.92
N ASN A 77 -3.57 -6.19 10.14
CA ASN A 77 -4.18 -7.48 10.44
C ASN A 77 -4.16 -8.40 9.22
N LEU A 78 -4.38 -7.85 8.02
CA LEU A 78 -4.21 -8.58 6.76
C LEU A 78 -2.80 -9.16 6.63
N ALA A 79 -1.76 -8.34 6.78
CA ALA A 79 -0.37 -8.77 6.65
C ALA A 79 -0.03 -9.91 7.64
N GLN A 80 -0.42 -9.75 8.91
CA GLN A 80 -0.22 -10.79 9.92
C GLN A 80 -0.93 -12.10 9.56
N LYS A 81 -2.18 -12.02 9.09
CA LYS A 81 -2.94 -13.21 8.68
C LYS A 81 -2.33 -13.88 7.46
N MET A 82 -1.87 -13.12 6.46
CA MET A 82 -1.17 -13.65 5.28
C MET A 82 0.12 -14.40 5.64
N VAL A 83 0.83 -13.97 6.70
CA VAL A 83 1.99 -14.70 7.21
C VAL A 83 1.55 -16.00 7.87
N LYS A 84 0.60 -15.95 8.80
CA LYS A 84 0.11 -17.11 9.55
C LYS A 84 -0.45 -18.23 8.66
N THR A 85 -1.12 -17.86 7.56
CA THR A 85 -1.72 -18.82 6.61
C THR A 85 -0.80 -19.17 5.44
N ASN A 86 0.47 -18.72 5.46
CA ASN A 86 1.45 -18.87 4.36
C ASN A 86 1.05 -18.23 3.02
N LYS A 87 -0.06 -17.48 2.97
CA LYS A 87 -0.55 -16.79 1.77
C LYS A 87 0.42 -15.72 1.25
N HIS A 88 1.29 -15.18 2.10
CA HIS A 88 2.37 -14.27 1.69
C HIS A 88 3.36 -14.88 0.68
N LYS A 89 3.55 -16.21 0.69
CA LYS A 89 4.40 -16.91 -0.27
C LYS A 89 3.66 -17.19 -1.58
N MET A 90 2.39 -17.61 -1.46
CA MET A 90 1.51 -17.89 -2.60
C MET A 90 1.21 -16.61 -3.41
N PHE A 91 1.02 -15.50 -2.71
CA PHE A 91 0.71 -14.19 -3.28
C PHE A 91 1.86 -13.20 -3.06
N SER A 92 3.06 -13.56 -3.52
CA SER A 92 4.30 -12.82 -3.25
C SER A 92 4.27 -11.34 -3.70
N LEU A 93 3.72 -11.02 -4.88
CA LEU A 93 3.65 -9.65 -5.40
C LEU A 93 2.55 -8.82 -4.69
N VAL A 94 1.45 -9.47 -4.32
CA VAL A 94 0.43 -8.83 -3.46
C VAL A 94 1.01 -8.56 -2.07
N ASN A 95 1.75 -9.51 -1.50
CA ASN A 95 2.43 -9.34 -0.21
C ASN A 95 3.47 -8.21 -0.26
N LEU A 96 4.19 -8.07 -1.37
CA LEU A 96 5.07 -6.93 -1.59
C LEU A 96 4.29 -5.60 -1.60
N SER A 97 3.15 -5.56 -2.29
CA SER A 97 2.26 -4.39 -2.30
C SER A 97 1.78 -4.03 -0.89
N VAL A 98 1.37 -5.03 -0.09
CA VAL A 98 0.99 -4.87 1.33
C VAL A 98 2.17 -4.36 2.18
N THR A 99 3.37 -4.87 1.94
CA THR A 99 4.58 -4.46 2.67
C THR A 99 4.94 -3.00 2.38
N LEU A 100 4.96 -2.60 1.10
CA LEU A 100 5.19 -1.22 0.70
C LEU A 100 4.16 -0.28 1.34
N SER A 101 2.90 -0.72 1.37
CA SER A 101 1.80 0.01 2.00
C SER A 101 2.00 0.27 3.50
N LEU A 102 2.61 -0.68 4.21
CA LEU A 102 2.92 -0.56 5.64
C LEU A 102 4.16 0.30 5.92
N LEU A 103 5.11 0.36 4.98
CA LEU A 103 6.35 1.15 5.12
C LEU A 103 6.15 2.63 4.81
N LEU A 104 5.18 2.94 3.95
CA LEU A 104 4.87 4.30 3.51
C LEU A 104 4.54 5.30 4.63
N PRO A 105 3.68 4.96 5.62
CA PRO A 105 3.43 5.84 6.76
C PRO A 105 4.70 6.25 7.52
N ILE A 106 5.70 5.38 7.57
CA ILE A 106 6.98 5.64 8.24
C ILE A 106 7.81 6.64 7.42
N ALA A 107 7.83 6.49 6.11
CA ALA A 107 8.50 7.42 5.21
C ALA A 107 7.84 8.81 5.25
N THR A 108 6.51 8.89 5.19
CA THR A 108 5.78 10.17 5.22
C THR A 108 5.97 10.91 6.55
N ALA A 109 5.85 10.22 7.69
CA ALA A 109 6.04 10.82 9.01
C ALA A 109 7.47 11.37 9.20
N THR A 110 8.47 10.65 8.67
CA THR A 110 9.87 11.10 8.73
C THR A 110 10.09 12.38 7.92
N VAL A 111 9.57 12.42 6.70
CA VAL A 111 9.68 13.60 5.82
C VAL A 111 8.96 14.79 6.44
N GLU A 112 7.71 14.63 6.89
CA GLU A 112 6.93 15.71 7.50
C GLU A 112 7.61 16.29 8.75
N LYS A 113 8.20 15.44 9.60
CA LYS A 113 8.95 15.88 10.79
C LYS A 113 10.18 16.70 10.42
N VAL A 114 10.94 16.27 9.41
CA VAL A 114 12.13 17.00 8.93
C VAL A 114 11.73 18.35 8.34
N PHE A 115 10.70 18.38 7.50
CA PHE A 115 10.19 19.63 6.92
C PHE A 115 9.65 20.59 8.00
N SER A 116 8.93 20.08 9.01
CA SER A 116 8.45 20.87 10.14
C SER A 116 9.60 21.51 10.92
N THR A 117 10.66 20.75 11.19
CA THR A 117 11.87 21.26 11.89
C THR A 117 12.57 22.37 11.09
N ILE A 118 12.73 22.19 9.78
CA ILE A 118 13.37 23.20 8.92
C ILE A 118 12.55 24.50 8.86
N ASN A 119 11.23 24.40 8.78
CA ASN A 119 10.34 25.57 8.78
C ASN A 119 10.38 26.30 10.13
N TYR A 120 10.43 25.57 11.25
CA TYR A 120 10.61 26.16 12.58
C TYR A 120 11.92 26.95 12.71
N VAL A 121 13.04 26.37 12.26
CA VAL A 121 14.35 27.02 12.30
C VAL A 121 14.41 28.27 11.40
N LYS A 122 13.85 28.20 10.18
CA LYS A 122 13.79 29.35 9.26
C LYS A 122 12.96 30.52 9.81
N ASN A 123 11.85 30.23 10.50
CA ASN A 123 11.02 31.28 11.10
C ASN A 123 11.68 31.94 12.32
N ARG A 124 12.58 31.24 13.04
CA ARG A 124 13.37 31.83 14.12
C ARG A 124 14.49 32.77 13.66
N GLN A 125 15.01 32.61 12.45
CA GLN A 125 16.07 33.48 11.90
C GLN A 125 15.55 34.75 11.20
N ARG A 126 14.24 34.88 11.04
CA ARG A 126 13.57 36.04 10.41
C ARG A 126 12.86 36.95 11.42
N ASN A 127 12.87 36.60 12.69
CA ASN A 127 12.42 37.42 13.82
C ASN A 127 13.65 37.84 14.63
#